data_AF-A0A7W4EXZ6-F1
#
_entry.id   AF-A0A7W4EXZ6-F1
#
_cell.length_a   1.000
_cell.length_b   1.000
_cell.length_c   1.000
_cell.angle_alpha   90.00
_cell.angle_beta   90.00
_cell.angle_gamma   90.00
#
_symmetry.space_group_name_H-M   'P 1'
#
loop_
_entity.id
_entity.type
_entity.pdbx_description
1 polymer ?
#
loop_
_entity_poly.entity_id
_entity_poly.type
_entity_poly.pdbx_seq_one_letter_code
_entity_poly.pdbx_strand_id
1 'polypeptide(L)'
;MRIKTILAGLSLFFLLSCVNQQNANKPVKTKIEKSHKRHLRKQLASFIKGMRKGKPDEVKAYFDFPIKNDNFWYETLDYEKWEEYKGKGFGEKEFQIYFDAIFMGDFRETLGRINVNRLLKQGYDKAEYSYDSWNGGFKDILEVTYAGDKITMTFNTVVYSSGGGEHIYVYVFTTKDGVLKFKDFQSTMVY
;
A
#
# COMPACT_ATOMS: atom_id res chain seq x y z
N MET A 1 23.62 32.46 26.08
CA MET A 1 22.45 31.68 26.54
C MET A 1 22.16 30.63 25.48
N ARG A 2 22.44 29.35 25.77
CA ARG A 2 22.36 28.24 24.80
C ARG A 2 20.97 27.60 24.89
N ILE A 3 20.16 27.77 23.84
CA ILE A 3 18.90 27.05 23.71
C ILE A 3 19.25 25.68 23.09
N LYS A 4 19.21 24.63 23.91
CA LYS A 4 19.17 23.25 23.45
C LYS A 4 17.71 22.97 23.08
N THR A 5 17.39 23.01 21.79
CA THR A 5 16.08 22.57 21.32
C THR A 5 16.06 21.04 21.35
N ILE A 6 15.12 20.51 22.12
CA ILE A 6 14.93 19.10 22.41
C ILE A 6 14.45 18.41 21.14
N LEU A 7 15.36 17.67 20.50
CA LEU A 7 15.10 16.73 19.41
C LEU A 7 14.67 15.39 20.02
N ALA A 8 13.44 15.30 20.51
CA ALA A 8 12.82 14.06 20.96
C ALA A 8 11.31 14.27 21.13
N GLY A 9 10.50 13.91 20.13
CA GLY A 9 9.07 14.17 20.25
C GLY A 9 8.18 13.80 19.08
N LEU A 10 8.49 12.74 18.33
CA LEU A 10 7.52 12.16 17.38
C LEU A 10 7.56 10.61 17.36
N SER A 11 7.89 10.00 18.50
CA SER A 11 7.90 8.55 18.70
C SER A 11 6.98 8.06 19.83
N LEU A 12 5.94 8.83 20.17
CA LEU A 12 5.06 8.52 21.31
C LEU A 12 3.55 8.57 21.03
N PHE A 13 3.12 8.32 19.78
CA PHE A 13 1.69 8.09 19.47
C PHE A 13 1.32 6.61 19.24
N PHE A 14 2.25 5.67 19.44
CA PHE A 14 2.00 4.23 19.24
C PHE A 14 2.06 3.35 20.51
N LEU A 15 2.12 3.92 21.71
CA LEU A 15 2.30 3.14 22.96
C LEU A 15 1.14 3.19 23.97
N LEU A 16 -0.06 3.65 23.59
CA LEU A 16 -1.21 3.71 24.52
C LEU A 16 -2.45 2.89 24.13
N SER A 17 -2.35 1.90 23.24
CA SER A 17 -3.42 0.90 23.07
C SER A 17 -3.16 -0.43 23.80
N CYS A 18 -2.09 -0.54 24.59
CA CYS A 18 -1.72 -1.77 25.30
C CYS A 18 -2.03 -1.74 26.81
N VAL A 19 -3.16 -1.21 27.26
CA VAL A 19 -3.66 -1.50 28.63
C VAL A 19 -5.18 -1.47 28.67
N ASN A 20 -5.83 -2.58 28.26
CA ASN A 20 -7.00 -3.20 28.90
C ASN A 20 -7.74 -4.11 27.92
N GLN A 21 -7.41 -5.40 27.97
CA GLN A 21 -8.35 -6.48 27.65
C GLN A 21 -7.79 -7.82 28.16
N GLN A 22 -7.50 -7.89 29.47
CA GLN A 22 -7.46 -9.18 30.15
C GLN A 22 -8.90 -9.55 30.48
N ASN A 23 -9.39 -10.65 29.88
CA ASN A 23 -10.73 -11.24 29.94
C ASN A 23 -11.73 -10.76 28.87
N ALA A 24 -11.50 -11.17 27.62
CA ALA A 24 -12.59 -11.48 26.70
C ALA A 24 -12.17 -12.62 25.76
N ASN A 25 -12.63 -13.83 26.09
CA ASN A 25 -12.68 -15.04 25.27
C ASN A 25 -11.35 -15.60 24.74
N LYS A 26 -11.12 -16.89 25.04
CA LYS A 26 -10.20 -17.77 24.27
C LYS A 26 -10.33 -17.43 22.78
N PRO A 27 -9.23 -17.41 21.99
CA PRO A 27 -9.33 -17.21 20.57
C PRO A 27 -10.17 -18.36 20.02
N VAL A 28 -11.45 -18.07 19.75
CA VAL A 28 -12.27 -18.92 18.90
C VAL A 28 -11.49 -18.91 17.62
N LYS A 29 -10.80 -20.02 17.32
CA LYS A 29 -10.34 -20.34 15.98
C LYS A 29 -11.63 -20.35 15.15
N THR A 30 -12.05 -19.19 14.66
CA THR A 30 -13.04 -19.10 13.60
C THR A 30 -12.46 -19.96 12.52
N LYS A 31 -13.10 -21.10 12.31
CA LYS A 31 -12.76 -22.09 11.33
C LYS A 31 -13.09 -21.43 10.00
N ILE A 32 -12.23 -20.50 9.57
CA ILE A 32 -12.36 -19.81 8.29
C ILE A 32 -12.56 -20.94 7.29
N GLU A 33 -13.73 -20.95 6.66
CA GLU A 33 -14.08 -22.03 5.78
C GLU A 33 -13.01 -22.17 4.70
N LYS A 34 -12.63 -23.40 4.38
CA LYS A 34 -11.63 -23.69 3.33
C LYS A 34 -11.98 -22.97 2.01
N SER A 35 -13.28 -22.78 1.74
CA SER A 35 -13.83 -22.00 0.62
C SER A 35 -13.33 -20.55 0.64
N HIS A 36 -13.43 -19.87 1.78
CA HIS A 36 -13.03 -18.48 1.96
C HIS A 36 -11.52 -18.30 1.78
N LYS A 37 -10.69 -19.13 2.42
CA LYS A 37 -9.22 -19.08 2.20
C LYS A 37 -8.84 -19.32 0.75
N ARG A 38 -9.55 -20.22 0.05
CA ARG A 38 -9.34 -20.49 -1.38
C ARG A 38 -9.73 -19.28 -2.24
N HIS A 39 -10.80 -18.59 -1.90
CA HIS A 39 -11.24 -17.39 -2.60
C HIS A 39 -10.23 -16.24 -2.42
N LEU A 40 -9.82 -15.95 -1.19
CA LEU A 40 -8.78 -14.95 -0.89
C LEU A 40 -7.47 -15.25 -1.61
N ARG A 41 -7.03 -16.52 -1.61
CA ARG A 41 -5.83 -16.94 -2.35
C ARG A 41 -5.93 -16.59 -3.83
N LYS A 42 -7.09 -16.85 -4.45
CA LYS A 42 -7.31 -16.55 -5.88
C LYS A 42 -7.30 -15.05 -6.15
N GLN A 43 -7.95 -14.25 -5.30
CA GLN A 43 -7.95 -12.80 -5.43
C GLN A 43 -6.53 -12.22 -5.33
N LEU A 44 -5.78 -12.56 -4.28
CA LEU A 44 -4.39 -12.10 -4.11
C LEU A 44 -3.51 -12.52 -5.28
N ALA A 45 -3.60 -13.78 -5.71
CA ALA A 45 -2.83 -14.27 -6.84
C ALA A 45 -3.18 -13.53 -8.14
N SER A 46 -4.46 -13.22 -8.36
CA SER A 46 -4.91 -12.48 -9.54
C SER A 46 -4.47 -11.01 -9.49
N PHE A 47 -4.59 -10.35 -8.34
CA PHE A 47 -4.11 -8.98 -8.13
C PHE A 47 -2.60 -8.89 -8.40
N ILE A 48 -1.80 -9.71 -7.72
CA ILE A 48 -0.33 -9.75 -7.89
C ILE A 48 0.04 -10.03 -9.35
N LYS A 49 -0.65 -10.97 -10.01
CA LYS A 49 -0.40 -11.29 -11.41
C LYS A 49 -0.72 -10.12 -12.35
N GLY A 50 -1.85 -9.45 -12.17
CA GLY A 50 -2.26 -8.30 -12.98
C GLY A 50 -1.29 -7.14 -12.83
N MET A 51 -0.93 -6.82 -11.58
CA MET A 51 0.05 -5.79 -11.25
C MET A 51 1.40 -6.08 -11.90
N ARG A 52 1.96 -7.28 -11.70
CA ARG A 52 3.27 -7.67 -12.26
C ARG A 52 3.36 -7.62 -13.77
N LYS A 53 2.24 -7.80 -14.46
CA LYS A 53 2.19 -7.76 -15.93
C LYS A 53 2.05 -6.35 -16.49
N GLY A 54 1.83 -5.33 -15.65
CA GLY A 54 1.54 -3.98 -16.13
C GLY A 54 0.22 -3.89 -16.87
N LYS A 55 -0.78 -4.68 -16.46
CA LYS A 55 -2.06 -4.78 -17.19
C LYS A 55 -3.20 -4.10 -16.41
N PRO A 56 -3.48 -2.81 -16.67
CA PRO A 56 -4.51 -2.07 -15.94
C PRO A 56 -5.89 -2.74 -16.03
N ASP A 57 -6.25 -3.36 -17.15
CA ASP A 57 -7.53 -4.08 -17.28
C ASP A 57 -7.69 -5.27 -16.34
N GLU A 58 -6.60 -5.94 -15.98
CA GLU A 58 -6.62 -7.07 -15.02
C GLU A 58 -6.69 -6.57 -13.56
N VAL A 59 -6.43 -5.27 -13.33
CA VAL A 59 -6.28 -4.66 -12.00
C VAL A 59 -7.43 -3.70 -11.66
N LYS A 60 -8.05 -3.04 -12.65
CA LYS A 60 -9.08 -2.03 -12.43
C LYS A 60 -10.27 -2.51 -11.59
N ALA A 61 -10.56 -3.81 -11.58
CA ALA A 61 -11.61 -4.41 -10.75
C ALA A 61 -11.38 -4.23 -9.23
N TYR A 62 -10.14 -4.02 -8.81
CA TYR A 62 -9.77 -3.74 -7.41
C TYR A 62 -9.97 -2.27 -7.02
N PHE A 63 -10.38 -1.40 -7.95
CA PHE A 63 -10.62 0.02 -7.72
C PHE A 63 -12.11 0.34 -7.90
N ASP A 64 -12.62 1.26 -7.09
CA ASP A 64 -13.97 1.79 -7.25
C ASP A 64 -13.84 3.17 -7.92
N PHE A 65 -14.29 3.28 -9.17
CA PHE A 65 -14.19 4.51 -9.95
C PHE A 65 -15.43 5.41 -9.79
N PRO A 66 -15.28 6.74 -9.85
CA PRO A 66 -13.99 7.45 -9.88
C PRO A 66 -13.29 7.40 -8.52
N ILE A 67 -11.96 7.29 -8.53
CA ILE A 67 -11.14 7.29 -7.31
C ILE A 67 -11.10 8.72 -6.78
N LYS A 68 -11.58 8.94 -5.55
CA LYS A 68 -11.55 10.25 -4.88
C LYS A 68 -10.27 10.38 -4.06
N ASN A 69 -9.14 10.60 -4.72
CA ASN A 69 -7.84 10.79 -4.08
C ASN A 69 -6.95 11.66 -4.98
N ASP A 70 -6.66 12.89 -4.54
CA ASP A 70 -5.91 13.89 -5.32
C ASP A 70 -4.43 13.49 -5.56
N ASN A 71 -3.88 12.57 -4.77
CA ASN A 71 -2.50 12.11 -4.97
C ASN A 71 -2.32 11.40 -6.33
N PHE A 72 -3.39 10.79 -6.87
CA PHE A 72 -3.32 10.23 -8.22
C PHE A 72 -3.06 11.30 -9.28
N TRP A 73 -3.67 12.48 -9.17
CA TRP A 73 -3.37 13.58 -10.09
C TRP A 73 -1.99 14.17 -9.84
N TYR A 74 -1.60 14.33 -8.58
CA TYR A 74 -0.30 14.86 -8.19
C TYR A 74 0.86 14.03 -8.74
N GLU A 75 0.75 12.69 -8.75
CA GLU A 75 1.79 11.81 -9.30
C GLU A 75 1.82 11.73 -10.82
N THR A 76 0.76 12.14 -11.50
CA THR A 76 0.59 11.87 -12.94
C THR A 76 0.68 13.12 -13.80
N LEU A 77 0.48 14.29 -13.22
CA LEU A 77 0.42 15.56 -13.90
C LEU A 77 1.48 16.52 -13.38
N ASP A 78 1.99 17.36 -14.28
CA ASP A 78 2.78 18.53 -13.89
C ASP A 78 1.94 19.49 -13.02
N TYR A 79 2.61 20.24 -12.15
CA TYR A 79 1.98 21.14 -11.18
C TYR A 79 0.90 22.07 -11.77
N GLU A 80 1.18 22.67 -12.93
CA GLU A 80 0.24 23.59 -13.61
C GLU A 80 -1.08 22.91 -13.99
N LYS A 81 -1.01 21.65 -14.45
CA LYS A 81 -2.19 20.87 -14.82
C LYS A 81 -2.86 20.27 -13.59
N TRP A 82 -2.10 19.91 -12.57
CA TRP A 82 -2.63 19.33 -11.34
C TRP A 82 -3.66 20.25 -10.66
N GLU A 83 -3.41 21.56 -10.57
CA GLU A 83 -4.34 22.52 -9.97
C GLU A 83 -5.71 22.54 -10.65
N GLU A 84 -5.77 22.33 -11.97
CA GLU A 84 -7.03 22.22 -12.71
C GLU A 84 -7.81 20.93 -12.39
N TYR A 85 -7.14 19.91 -11.87
CA TYR A 85 -7.70 18.58 -11.59
C TYR A 85 -7.94 18.29 -10.12
N LYS A 86 -7.51 19.19 -9.24
CA LYS A 86 -7.73 19.10 -7.80
C LYS A 86 -9.22 18.92 -7.45
N GLY A 87 -9.52 17.95 -6.60
CA GLY A 87 -10.87 17.58 -6.21
C GLY A 87 -11.69 16.84 -7.28
N LYS A 88 -11.15 16.64 -8.50
CA LYS A 88 -11.79 15.80 -9.52
C LYS A 88 -11.49 14.33 -9.24
N GLY A 89 -12.48 13.47 -9.47
CA GLY A 89 -12.28 12.04 -9.35
C GLY A 89 -11.39 11.50 -10.48
N PHE A 90 -10.45 10.62 -10.13
CA PHE A 90 -9.57 9.95 -11.08
C PHE A 90 -10.30 8.76 -11.72
N GLY A 91 -10.53 8.82 -13.04
CA GLY A 91 -11.41 7.91 -13.75
C GLY A 91 -10.72 6.63 -14.24
N GLU A 92 -11.52 5.70 -14.76
CA GLU A 92 -11.01 4.43 -15.32
C GLU A 92 -10.11 4.67 -16.54
N LYS A 93 -10.44 5.68 -17.37
CA LYS A 93 -9.63 6.05 -18.53
C LYS A 93 -8.25 6.53 -18.10
N GLU A 94 -8.20 7.42 -17.10
CA GLU A 94 -6.93 7.96 -16.60
C GLU A 94 -6.11 6.90 -15.86
N PHE A 95 -6.78 5.97 -15.17
CA PHE A 95 -6.12 4.80 -14.60
C PHE A 95 -5.44 3.93 -15.65
N GLN A 96 -6.05 3.73 -16.81
CA GLN A 96 -5.40 3.00 -17.90
C GLN A 96 -4.21 3.76 -18.47
N ILE A 97 -4.32 5.08 -18.63
CA ILE A 97 -3.26 5.93 -19.22
C ILE A 97 -2.04 6.01 -18.29
N TYR A 98 -2.27 6.24 -16.99
CA TYR A 98 -1.21 6.53 -16.03
C TYR A 98 -0.82 5.35 -15.14
N PHE A 99 -1.26 4.13 -15.47
CA PHE A 99 -1.03 2.94 -14.65
C PHE A 99 0.44 2.76 -14.24
N ASP A 100 1.36 2.89 -15.20
CA ASP A 100 2.79 2.69 -14.97
C ASP A 100 3.46 3.85 -14.23
N ALA A 101 2.90 5.06 -14.32
CA ALA A 101 3.37 6.22 -13.57
C ALA A 101 3.01 6.06 -12.08
N ILE A 102 1.79 5.59 -11.80
CA ILE A 102 1.32 5.34 -10.43
C ILE A 102 2.03 4.11 -9.85
N PHE A 103 2.04 3.00 -10.58
CA PHE A 103 2.58 1.71 -10.10
C PHE A 103 3.88 1.38 -10.82
N MET A 104 4.97 1.99 -10.35
CA MET A 104 6.32 1.85 -10.90
C MET A 104 6.77 0.38 -11.01
N GLY A 105 7.79 0.12 -11.84
CA GLY A 105 8.35 -1.22 -12.06
C GLY A 105 8.72 -1.94 -10.77
N ASP A 106 9.42 -1.25 -9.86
CA ASP A 106 9.90 -1.82 -8.61
C ASP A 106 8.77 -2.15 -7.63
N PHE A 107 7.76 -1.28 -7.54
CA PHE A 107 6.52 -1.55 -6.80
C PHE A 107 5.91 -2.89 -7.24
N ARG A 108 5.83 -3.10 -8.56
CA ARG A 108 5.27 -4.31 -9.16
C ARG A 108 6.16 -5.53 -8.91
N GLU A 109 7.47 -5.37 -8.87
CA GLU A 109 8.40 -6.45 -8.54
C GLU A 109 8.23 -6.92 -7.10
N THR A 110 8.17 -5.99 -6.15
CA THR A 110 8.01 -6.27 -4.72
C THR A 110 6.74 -7.06 -4.42
N LEU A 111 5.63 -6.75 -5.10
CA LEU A 111 4.40 -7.54 -5.02
C LEU A 111 4.62 -9.03 -5.35
N GLY A 112 5.53 -9.34 -6.27
CA GLY A 112 5.88 -10.70 -6.66
C GLY A 112 6.60 -11.52 -5.59
N ARG A 113 7.10 -10.87 -4.53
CA ARG A 113 7.86 -11.50 -3.44
C ARG A 113 6.96 -12.00 -2.30
N ILE A 114 5.66 -11.68 -2.33
CA ILE A 114 4.70 -12.15 -1.33
C ILE A 114 4.46 -13.66 -1.45
N ASN A 115 4.66 -14.35 -0.33
CA ASN A 115 4.33 -15.73 -0.14
C ASN A 115 2.90 -15.88 0.39
N VAL A 116 1.95 -15.95 -0.55
CA VAL A 116 0.52 -16.15 -0.24
C VAL A 116 0.26 -17.38 0.64
N ASN A 117 1.08 -18.44 0.55
CA ASN A 117 0.94 -19.61 1.43
C ASN A 117 1.29 -19.28 2.88
N ARG A 118 2.38 -18.52 3.10
CA ARG A 118 2.82 -18.06 4.42
C ARG A 118 1.75 -17.16 5.04
N LEU A 119 1.28 -16.17 4.27
CA LEU A 119 0.22 -15.25 4.68
C LEU A 119 -1.04 -15.99 5.18
N LEU A 120 -1.57 -16.94 4.41
CA LEU A 120 -2.81 -17.65 4.77
C LEU A 120 -2.66 -18.64 5.93
N LYS A 121 -1.41 -19.01 6.28
CA LYS A 121 -1.09 -19.87 7.42
C LYS A 121 -0.83 -19.08 8.70
N GLN A 122 -0.08 -17.99 8.61
CA GLN A 122 0.44 -17.23 9.76
C GLN A 122 -0.34 -15.94 10.05
N GLY A 123 -1.19 -15.50 9.12
CA GLY A 123 -1.90 -14.23 9.25
C GLY A 123 -1.06 -13.00 8.89
N TYR A 124 0.18 -13.21 8.46
CA TYR A 124 1.10 -12.14 8.12
C TYR A 124 2.11 -12.57 7.07
N ASP A 125 2.50 -11.63 6.23
CA ASP A 125 3.66 -11.72 5.37
C ASP A 125 4.29 -10.35 5.13
N LYS A 126 5.60 -10.33 4.91
CA LYS A 126 6.37 -9.14 4.56
C LYS A 126 7.29 -9.44 3.39
N ALA A 127 7.30 -8.53 2.43
CA ALA A 127 8.27 -8.49 1.35
C ALA A 127 9.00 -7.15 1.39
N GLU A 128 10.30 -7.19 1.15
CA GLU A 128 11.12 -6.00 1.00
C GLU A 128 11.95 -6.14 -0.27
N TYR A 129 12.11 -5.01 -0.95
CA TYR A 129 13.01 -4.87 -2.09
C TYR A 129 13.63 -3.49 -2.03
N SER A 130 14.93 -3.42 -2.24
CA SER A 130 15.64 -2.16 -2.20
C SER A 130 16.78 -2.19 -3.20
N TYR A 131 17.01 -1.06 -3.82
CA TYR A 131 18.14 -0.82 -4.68
C TYR A 131 18.78 0.50 -4.23
N ASP A 132 20.09 0.48 -4.04
CA ASP A 132 20.86 1.65 -3.67
C ASP A 132 21.85 1.98 -4.79
N SER A 133 21.89 3.25 -5.18
CA SER A 133 22.78 3.73 -6.22
C SER A 133 23.27 5.14 -5.89
N TRP A 134 24.47 5.45 -6.36
CA TRP A 134 25.12 6.75 -6.17
C TRP A 134 24.29 7.95 -6.66
N ASN A 135 23.32 7.74 -7.56
CA ASN A 135 22.47 8.78 -8.14
C ASN A 135 21.01 8.73 -7.65
N GLY A 136 20.78 8.06 -6.52
CA GLY A 136 19.45 7.83 -5.97
C GLY A 136 19.10 6.35 -5.98
N GLY A 137 18.23 5.95 -5.07
CA GLY A 137 17.82 4.57 -4.87
C GLY A 137 16.35 4.49 -4.50
N PHE A 138 15.88 3.30 -4.17
CA PHE A 138 14.56 3.14 -3.59
C PHE A 138 14.53 2.01 -2.56
N LYS A 139 13.51 2.05 -1.71
CA LYS A 139 13.16 1.00 -0.77
C LYS A 139 11.66 0.78 -0.81
N ASP A 140 11.27 -0.42 -1.21
CA ASP A 140 9.92 -0.92 -1.14
C ASP A 140 9.74 -1.87 0.05
N ILE A 141 8.67 -1.64 0.81
CA ILE A 141 8.22 -2.50 1.89
C ILE A 141 6.75 -2.80 1.69
N LEU A 142 6.44 -4.07 1.45
CA LEU A 142 5.07 -4.56 1.38
C LEU A 142 4.76 -5.41 2.62
N GLU A 143 3.79 -4.95 3.39
CA GLU A 143 3.25 -5.69 4.52
C GLU A 143 1.84 -6.14 4.21
N VAL A 144 1.58 -7.44 4.38
CA VAL A 144 0.25 -8.02 4.21
C VAL A 144 -0.16 -8.70 5.50
N THR A 145 -1.26 -8.23 6.08
CA THR A 145 -1.88 -8.85 7.26
C THR A 145 -3.18 -9.52 6.85
N TYR A 146 -3.48 -10.61 7.55
CA TYR A 146 -4.68 -11.39 7.38
C TYR A 146 -5.24 -11.76 8.76
N ALA A 147 -6.39 -11.17 9.11
CA ALA A 147 -7.08 -11.39 10.37
C ALA A 147 -8.56 -11.66 10.11
N GLY A 148 -9.02 -12.88 10.41
CA GLY A 148 -10.40 -13.31 10.14
C GLY A 148 -10.69 -13.40 8.64
N ASP A 149 -11.52 -12.51 8.13
CA ASP A 149 -11.87 -12.32 6.71
C ASP A 149 -11.25 -11.03 6.12
N LYS A 150 -10.51 -10.29 6.94
CA LYS A 150 -9.89 -9.03 6.55
C LYS A 150 -8.46 -9.23 6.08
N ILE A 151 -8.18 -8.83 4.84
CA ILE A 151 -6.81 -8.60 4.37
C ILE A 151 -6.54 -7.11 4.44
N THR A 152 -5.35 -6.73 4.86
CA THR A 152 -4.83 -5.37 4.68
C THR A 152 -3.43 -5.47 4.09
N MET A 153 -3.25 -4.86 2.93
CA MET A 153 -1.96 -4.71 2.25
C MET A 153 -1.56 -3.25 2.34
N THR A 154 -0.40 -2.99 2.92
CA THR A 154 0.21 -1.67 2.94
C THR A 154 1.54 -1.76 2.22
N PHE A 155 1.68 -0.98 1.16
CA PHE A 155 2.88 -0.90 0.37
C PHE A 155 3.49 0.48 0.60
N ASN A 156 4.74 0.53 1.05
CA ASN A 156 5.50 1.75 1.23
C ASN A 156 6.68 1.73 0.25
N THR A 157 6.73 2.70 -0.66
CA THR A 157 7.90 2.97 -1.50
C THR A 157 8.55 4.25 -1.00
N VAL A 158 9.85 4.22 -0.79
CA VAL A 158 10.68 5.40 -0.56
C VAL A 158 11.63 5.53 -1.74
N VAL A 159 11.61 6.65 -2.43
CA VAL A 159 12.56 6.99 -3.50
C VAL A 159 13.51 8.07 -3.00
N TYR A 160 14.80 7.77 -3.01
CA TYR A 160 15.85 8.70 -2.56
C TYR A 160 16.31 9.54 -3.75
N SER A 161 16.23 10.86 -3.61
CA SER A 161 16.79 11.80 -4.58
C SER A 161 18.27 12.06 -4.30
N SER A 162 19.03 12.33 -5.37
CA SER A 162 20.47 12.67 -5.27
C SER A 162 20.75 13.95 -4.46
N GLY A 163 19.74 14.79 -4.25
CA GLY A 163 19.81 16.02 -3.44
C GLY A 163 19.49 15.84 -1.96
N GLY A 164 19.24 14.60 -1.49
CA GLY A 164 18.99 14.30 -0.08
C GLY A 164 17.52 14.32 0.35
N GLY A 165 16.58 14.59 -0.57
CA GLY A 165 15.15 14.45 -0.30
C GLY A 165 14.63 13.03 -0.56
N GLU A 166 13.53 12.68 0.10
CA GLU A 166 12.82 11.40 -0.04
C GLU A 166 11.41 11.62 -0.57
N HIS A 167 10.99 10.81 -1.53
CA HIS A 167 9.59 10.71 -1.95
C HIS A 167 9.01 9.42 -1.40
N ILE A 168 7.94 9.53 -0.63
CA ILE A 168 7.28 8.41 0.05
C ILE A 168 5.90 8.19 -0.56
N TYR A 169 5.67 6.98 -1.04
CA TYR A 169 4.40 6.51 -1.59
C TYR A 169 3.82 5.42 -0.72
N VAL A 170 2.58 5.59 -0.26
CA VAL A 170 1.90 4.60 0.58
C VAL A 170 0.59 4.17 -0.08
N TYR A 171 0.54 2.92 -0.54
CA TYR A 171 -0.67 2.33 -1.12
C TYR A 171 -1.32 1.36 -0.13
N VAL A 172 -2.63 1.50 0.06
CA VAL A 172 -3.40 0.64 0.97
C VAL A 172 -4.50 -0.08 0.20
N PHE A 173 -4.51 -1.40 0.31
CA PHE A 173 -5.62 -2.26 -0.14
C PHE A 173 -6.20 -2.99 1.07
N THR A 174 -7.53 -3.10 1.13
CA THR A 174 -8.24 -3.84 2.17
C THR A 174 -9.38 -4.65 1.56
N THR A 175 -9.77 -5.75 2.20
CA THR A 175 -11.03 -6.38 1.82
C THR A 175 -12.24 -5.55 2.26
N LYS A 176 -13.23 -5.46 1.37
CA LYS A 176 -14.58 -4.90 1.57
C LYS A 176 -15.55 -5.95 1.06
N ASP A 177 -16.48 -6.40 1.90
CA ASP A 177 -17.43 -7.47 1.58
C ASP A 177 -16.76 -8.75 1.04
N GLY A 178 -15.59 -9.09 1.60
CA GLY A 178 -14.80 -10.26 1.18
C GLY A 178 -14.01 -10.09 -0.12
N VAL A 179 -14.04 -8.91 -0.75
CA VAL A 179 -13.31 -8.60 -2.00
C VAL A 179 -12.20 -7.59 -1.72
N LEU A 180 -10.98 -7.87 -2.17
CA LEU A 180 -9.86 -6.93 -2.08
C LEU A 180 -10.19 -5.65 -2.87
N LYS A 181 -10.01 -4.50 -2.25
CA LYS A 181 -10.24 -3.19 -2.85
C LYS A 181 -9.14 -2.22 -2.46
N PHE A 182 -8.82 -1.33 -3.37
CA PHE A 182 -8.06 -0.13 -3.09
C PHE A 182 -8.78 0.69 -2.03
N LYS A 183 -8.01 1.22 -1.06
CA LYS A 183 -8.53 2.01 0.04
C LYS A 183 -7.98 3.43 0.00
N ASP A 184 -6.67 3.57 -0.10
CA ASP A 184 -6.00 4.86 0.02
C ASP A 184 -4.63 4.87 -0.67
N PHE A 185 -4.22 6.07 -1.07
CA PHE A 185 -2.91 6.37 -1.62
C PHE A 185 -2.41 7.69 -1.05
N GLN A 186 -1.20 7.70 -0.52
CA GLN A 186 -0.53 8.89 0.00
C GLN A 186 0.79 9.09 -0.74
N SER A 187 1.05 10.32 -1.15
CA SER A 187 2.36 10.75 -1.66
C SER A 187 2.86 11.89 -0.81
N THR A 188 4.13 11.85 -0.42
CA THR A 188 4.75 12.89 0.41
C THR A 188 6.21 13.05 0.05
N MET A 189 6.64 14.31 -0.08
CA MET A 189 8.06 14.65 -0.22
C MET A 189 8.61 15.12 1.12
N VAL A 190 9.77 14.59 1.50
CA VAL A 190 10.51 14.93 2.72
C VAL A 190 11.87 15.49 2.32
N TYR A 191 12.28 16.60 2.94
CA TYR A 191 13.55 17.28 2.72
C TYR A 191 14.40 17.28 3.98
#